data_AF-A0A8T3PBK5-F1
#
_entry.id   AF-A0A8T3PBK5-F1
#
_cell.length_a   1.000
_cell.length_b   1.000
_cell.length_c   1.000
_cell.angle_alpha   90.00
_cell.angle_beta   90.00
_cell.angle_gamma   90.00
#
_symmetry.space_group_name_H-M   'P 1'
#
loop_
_entity.id
_entity.type
_entity.pdbx_description
1 polymer ?
#
loop_
_entity_poly.entity_id
_entity_poly.type
_entity_poly.pdbx_seq_one_letter_code
_entity_poly.pdbx_strand_id
1 'polypeptide(L)'
;MQSVVFESGHLSGVYGARLRDGRDVVVKVRRWEPRLVGCAQVQQALWEAGFPCPRVLAGPDRLGDLAISAEAMVVGGTQLLEEEEKAERFAVLFARLLRLAPQADDVAPVRPALPWTAWDHGGAALWPEPDEAVGDLNELTPDWLDDVAHRARARLCANREAEVLGHGDFESQNIRWVGTDALVVHDWDSVVARPECTLVGLAAAVFAATGAPGAATVAD
;
A
#
# COMPACT_ATOMS: atom_id res chain seq x y z
N MET A 1 -25.81 9.71 0.14
CA MET A 1 -24.81 10.74 0.48
C MET A 1 -25.52 12.02 0.87
N GLN A 2 -25.15 12.66 1.98
CA GLN A 2 -25.74 13.93 2.42
C GLN A 2 -24.80 15.12 2.15
N SER A 3 -23.48 14.90 2.23
CA SER A 3 -22.45 15.88 1.86
C SER A 3 -21.09 15.18 1.63
N VAL A 4 -20.21 15.82 0.86
CA VAL A 4 -18.78 15.48 0.75
C VAL A 4 -18.02 16.25 1.84
N VAL A 5 -17.10 15.59 2.53
CA VAL A 5 -16.34 16.10 3.70
C VAL A 5 -14.91 16.49 3.31
N PHE A 6 -14.29 15.78 2.37
CA PHE A 6 -13.02 16.14 1.73
C PHE A 6 -12.83 15.40 0.39
N GLU A 7 -11.88 15.85 -0.42
CA GLU A 7 -11.37 15.19 -1.63
C GLU A 7 -9.84 15.16 -1.58
N SER A 8 -9.23 14.02 -1.92
CA SER A 8 -7.77 13.80 -1.98
C SER A 8 -7.47 12.67 -2.97
N GLY A 9 -6.29 12.69 -3.62
CA GLY A 9 -5.92 11.61 -4.54
C GLY A 9 -4.67 11.85 -5.38
N HIS A 10 -3.78 10.85 -5.46
CA HIS A 10 -2.74 10.73 -6.49
C HIS A 10 -3.16 9.70 -7.56
N LEU A 11 -3.59 8.48 -7.14
CA LEU A 11 -4.06 7.39 -8.04
C LEU A 11 -5.58 7.10 -7.95
N SER A 12 -6.27 7.65 -6.95
CA SER A 12 -7.71 7.43 -6.70
C SER A 12 -8.39 8.71 -6.24
N GLY A 13 -9.67 8.90 -6.58
CA GLY A 13 -10.52 9.89 -5.93
C GLY A 13 -10.99 9.37 -4.57
N VAL A 14 -10.48 9.96 -3.49
CA VAL A 14 -10.83 9.60 -2.10
C VAL A 14 -11.75 10.68 -1.52
N TYR A 15 -12.97 10.28 -1.18
CA TYR A 15 -14.02 11.18 -0.71
C TYR A 15 -14.44 10.81 0.71
N GLY A 16 -14.35 11.76 1.64
CA GLY A 16 -15.08 11.64 2.90
C GLY A 16 -16.57 11.92 2.68
N ALA A 17 -17.47 11.08 3.19
CA ALA A 17 -18.91 11.28 3.04
C ALA A 17 -19.67 10.95 4.32
N ARG A 18 -20.71 11.74 4.60
CA ARG A 18 -21.68 11.43 5.67
C ARG A 18 -22.91 10.72 5.09
N LEU A 19 -23.21 9.56 5.65
CA LEU A 19 -24.41 8.78 5.34
C LEU A 19 -25.63 9.38 6.06
N ARG A 20 -26.84 9.04 5.57
CA ARG A 20 -28.11 9.54 6.15
C ARG A 20 -28.34 9.08 7.59
N ASP A 21 -27.71 7.97 7.98
CA ASP A 21 -27.73 7.42 9.33
C ASP A 21 -26.67 8.04 10.26
N GLY A 22 -25.96 9.07 9.79
CA GLY A 22 -24.97 9.82 10.56
C GLY A 22 -23.57 9.22 10.55
N ARG A 23 -23.35 8.04 9.94
CA ARG A 23 -22.01 7.46 9.83
C ARG A 23 -21.14 8.20 8.82
N ASP A 24 -19.88 8.44 9.20
CA ASP A 24 -18.85 8.94 8.29
C ASP A 24 -18.10 7.78 7.63
N VAL A 25 -17.93 7.87 6.31
CA VAL A 25 -17.29 6.84 5.48
C VAL A 25 -16.29 7.48 4.53
N VAL A 26 -15.31 6.70 4.12
CA VAL A 26 -14.43 7.04 3.00
C VAL A 26 -14.88 6.25 1.78
N VAL A 27 -15.12 6.94 0.66
CA VAL A 27 -15.45 6.34 -0.63
C VAL A 27 -14.24 6.51 -1.55
N LYS A 28 -13.75 5.41 -2.11
CA LYS A 28 -12.64 5.40 -3.07
C LYS A 28 -13.18 5.09 -4.45
N VAL A 29 -12.86 5.94 -5.42
CA VAL A 29 -13.16 5.75 -6.84
C VAL A 29 -11.84 5.73 -7.60
N ARG A 30 -11.55 4.64 -8.29
CA ARG A 30 -10.27 4.44 -9.00
C ARG A 30 -10.45 3.56 -10.23
N ARG A 31 -9.42 3.42 -11.06
CA ARG A 31 -9.46 2.47 -12.18
C ARG A 31 -9.74 1.07 -11.67
N TRP A 32 -10.57 0.31 -12.39
CA TRP A 32 -10.83 -1.08 -12.06
C TRP A 32 -9.59 -1.94 -12.35
N GLU A 33 -9.14 -2.65 -11.31
CA GLU A 33 -8.20 -3.75 -11.44
C GLU A 33 -8.72 -4.96 -10.65
N PRO A 34 -8.66 -6.19 -11.21
CA PRO A 34 -9.13 -7.39 -10.52
C PRO A 34 -8.51 -7.60 -9.13
N ARG A 35 -7.24 -7.19 -8.93
CA ARG A 35 -6.52 -7.31 -7.66
C ARG A 35 -7.15 -6.56 -6.49
N LEU A 36 -7.95 -5.53 -6.76
CA LEU A 36 -8.61 -4.74 -5.72
C LEU A 36 -9.51 -5.61 -4.84
N VAL A 37 -10.11 -6.67 -5.40
CA VAL A 37 -10.93 -7.63 -4.64
C VAL A 37 -10.08 -8.34 -3.59
N GLY A 38 -8.90 -8.85 -3.98
CA GLY A 38 -7.97 -9.50 -3.04
C GLY A 38 -7.45 -8.53 -1.98
N CYS A 39 -7.11 -7.30 -2.39
CA CYS A 39 -6.66 -6.25 -1.47
C CYS A 39 -7.72 -5.95 -0.39
N ALA A 40 -8.98 -5.80 -0.78
CA ALA A 40 -10.09 -5.56 0.15
C ALA A 40 -10.37 -6.77 1.06
N GLN A 41 -10.22 -7.99 0.56
CA GLN A 41 -10.33 -9.20 1.40
C GLN A 41 -9.22 -9.28 2.44
N VAL A 42 -7.99 -8.93 2.09
CA VAL A 42 -6.87 -8.85 3.04
C VAL A 42 -7.11 -7.78 4.10
N GLN A 43 -7.53 -6.57 3.70
CA GLN A 43 -7.90 -5.51 4.62
C GLN A 43 -9.00 -5.96 5.59
N GLN A 44 -10.06 -6.58 5.08
CA GLN A 44 -11.18 -7.05 5.91
C GLN A 44 -10.75 -8.14 6.89
N ALA A 45 -9.96 -9.13 6.45
CA ALA A 45 -9.44 -10.18 7.31
C ALA A 45 -8.54 -9.63 8.42
N LEU A 46 -7.68 -8.67 8.10
CA LEU A 46 -6.84 -7.98 9.08
C LEU A 46 -7.66 -7.17 10.08
N TRP A 47 -8.72 -6.48 9.64
CA TRP A 47 -9.65 -5.79 10.52
C TRP A 47 -10.33 -6.76 11.49
N GLU A 48 -10.81 -7.91 11.00
CA GLU A 48 -11.43 -8.97 11.82
C GLU A 48 -10.45 -9.56 12.83
N ALA A 49 -9.17 -9.67 12.46
CA ALA A 49 -8.08 -10.09 13.34
C ALA A 49 -7.60 -8.99 14.31
N GLY A 50 -8.22 -7.80 14.29
CA GLY A 50 -7.93 -6.69 15.19
C GLY A 50 -6.70 -5.86 14.80
N PHE A 51 -6.20 -5.98 13.57
CA PHE A 51 -5.17 -5.08 13.05
C PHE A 51 -5.77 -3.66 12.83
N PRO A 52 -5.03 -2.57 13.16
CA PRO A 52 -5.57 -1.22 13.06
C PRO A 52 -5.67 -0.77 11.59
N CYS A 53 -6.79 -1.09 10.96
CA CYS A 53 -7.13 -0.67 9.59
C CYS A 53 -8.61 -0.30 9.49
N PRO A 54 -9.03 0.47 8.47
CA PRO A 54 -10.45 0.76 8.27
C PRO A 54 -11.23 -0.51 7.96
N ARG A 55 -12.41 -0.67 8.55
CA ARG A 55 -13.34 -1.74 8.17
C ARG A 55 -13.87 -1.51 6.75
N VAL A 56 -13.82 -2.53 5.90
CA VAL A 56 -14.47 -2.48 4.58
C VAL A 56 -15.99 -2.51 4.77
N LEU A 57 -16.70 -1.57 4.16
CA LEU A 57 -18.15 -1.44 4.27
C LEU A 57 -18.88 -1.89 3.00
N ALA A 58 -18.26 -1.67 1.83
CA ALA A 58 -18.80 -2.07 0.54
C ALA A 58 -17.70 -2.14 -0.53
N GLY A 59 -17.94 -2.96 -1.56
CA GLY A 59 -17.06 -3.12 -2.70
C GLY A 59 -15.72 -3.80 -2.37
N PRO A 60 -14.74 -3.71 -3.30
CA PRO A 60 -14.78 -2.93 -4.53
C PRO A 60 -15.74 -3.51 -5.56
N ASP A 61 -16.70 -2.68 -5.99
CA ASP A 61 -17.63 -3.00 -7.07
C ASP A 61 -17.17 -2.34 -8.37
N ARG A 62 -17.31 -3.04 -9.49
CA ARG A 62 -16.97 -2.52 -10.82
C ARG A 62 -18.11 -1.68 -11.38
N LEU A 63 -17.80 -0.45 -11.80
CA LEU A 63 -18.67 0.44 -12.54
C LEU A 63 -17.96 0.91 -13.82
N GLY A 64 -18.19 0.20 -14.93
CA GLY A 64 -17.47 0.44 -16.18
C GLY A 64 -15.97 0.15 -16.03
N ASP A 65 -15.13 1.15 -16.27
CA ASP A 65 -13.67 1.06 -16.10
C ASP A 65 -13.21 1.51 -14.71
N LEU A 66 -14.15 1.80 -13.80
CA LEU A 66 -13.87 2.22 -12.44
C LEU A 66 -14.21 1.12 -11.42
N ALA A 67 -13.51 1.15 -10.30
CA ALA A 67 -13.84 0.47 -9.06
C ALA A 67 -14.34 1.49 -8.03
N ILE A 68 -15.39 1.14 -7.30
CA ILE A 68 -15.89 1.93 -6.18
C ILE A 68 -15.91 1.06 -4.93
N SER A 69 -15.31 1.53 -3.84
CA SER A 69 -15.39 0.89 -2.53
C SER A 69 -15.68 1.92 -1.44
N ALA A 70 -16.18 1.44 -0.31
CA ALA A 70 -16.38 2.26 0.87
C ALA A 70 -15.79 1.58 2.11
N GLU A 71 -15.15 2.35 2.96
CA GLU A 71 -14.58 1.91 4.24
C GLU A 71 -15.00 2.87 5.37
N ALA A 72 -14.91 2.40 6.61
CA ALA A 72 -15.21 3.22 7.77
C ALA A 72 -14.21 4.39 7.88
N MET A 73 -14.71 5.60 8.12
CA MET A 73 -13.82 6.74 8.37
C MET A 73 -13.22 6.62 9.77
N VAL A 74 -11.89 6.59 9.85
CA VAL A 74 -11.15 6.71 11.11
C VAL A 74 -10.58 8.13 11.18
N VAL A 75 -10.92 8.85 12.24
CA VAL A 75 -10.53 10.25 12.44
C VAL A 75 -9.55 10.36 13.59
N GLY A 76 -8.55 11.22 13.43
CA GLY A 76 -7.58 11.55 14.46
C GLY A 76 -6.22 10.87 14.24
N GLY A 77 -5.44 10.84 15.33
CA GLY A 77 -4.05 10.42 15.30
C GLY A 77 -3.14 11.41 14.57
N THR A 78 -1.83 11.18 14.69
CA THR A 78 -0.79 12.01 14.08
C THR A 78 0.11 11.16 13.19
N GLN A 79 0.69 11.80 12.18
CA GLN A 79 1.81 11.22 11.44
C GLN A 79 3.07 11.26 12.30
N LEU A 80 3.92 10.25 12.22
CA LEU A 80 5.26 10.31 12.79
C LEU A 80 6.20 10.92 11.75
N LEU A 81 6.68 12.14 12.01
CA LEU A 81 7.59 12.84 11.12
C LEU A 81 9.02 12.34 11.35
N GLU A 82 9.67 12.67 12.46
CA GLU A 82 11.03 12.22 12.77
C GLU A 82 11.15 11.94 14.28
N GLU A 83 11.32 10.68 14.65
CA GLU A 83 11.47 10.21 16.04
C GLU A 83 12.50 9.06 16.09
N GLU A 84 13.32 9.00 17.14
CA GLU A 84 14.41 8.01 17.31
C GLU A 84 13.91 6.56 17.23
N GLU A 85 12.67 6.32 17.68
CA GLU A 85 12.04 4.98 17.72
C GLU A 85 11.17 4.68 16.50
N LYS A 86 11.11 5.57 15.48
CA LYS A 86 10.19 5.45 14.33
C LYS A 86 10.38 4.11 13.60
N ALA A 87 11.63 3.73 13.31
CA ALA A 87 11.91 2.48 12.61
C ALA A 87 11.43 1.25 13.40
N GLU A 88 11.65 1.23 14.72
CA GLU A 88 11.22 0.13 15.58
C GLU A 88 9.69 0.02 15.63
N ARG A 89 8.99 1.14 15.82
CA ARG A 89 7.51 1.16 15.85
C ARG A 89 6.90 0.64 14.55
N PHE A 90 7.44 1.06 13.40
CA PHE A 90 7.00 0.58 12.09
C PHE A 90 7.32 -0.90 11.90
N ALA A 91 8.51 -1.36 12.30
CA ALA A 91 8.89 -2.76 12.21
C ALA A 91 7.97 -3.67 13.06
N VAL A 92 7.66 -3.26 14.30
CA VAL A 92 6.73 -4.00 15.18
C VAL A 92 5.33 -4.06 14.57
N LEU A 93 4.83 -2.95 14.02
CA LEU A 93 3.53 -2.91 13.38
C LEU A 93 3.50 -3.77 12.11
N PHE A 94 4.55 -3.73 11.28
CA PHE A 94 4.66 -4.54 10.07
C PHE A 94 4.75 -6.03 10.39
N ALA A 95 5.55 -6.42 11.38
CA ALA A 95 5.60 -7.80 11.86
C ALA A 95 4.25 -8.27 12.44
N ARG A 96 3.45 -7.37 13.00
CA ARG A 96 2.06 -7.69 13.40
C ARG A 96 1.17 -7.90 12.17
N LEU A 97 1.30 -7.08 11.12
CA LEU A 97 0.58 -7.25 9.86
C LEU A 97 0.86 -8.63 9.28
N LEU A 98 2.14 -8.99 9.07
CA LEU A 98 2.51 -10.26 8.44
C LEU A 98 2.01 -11.48 9.22
N ARG A 99 1.98 -11.41 10.55
CA ARG A 99 1.45 -12.49 11.40
C ARG A 99 -0.08 -12.64 11.34
N LEU A 100 -0.81 -11.55 11.11
CA LEU A 100 -2.28 -11.55 11.10
C LEU A 100 -2.85 -11.66 9.69
N ALA A 101 -2.04 -11.45 8.66
CA ALA A 101 -2.48 -11.54 7.28
C ALA A 101 -3.01 -12.95 6.97
N PRO A 102 -4.08 -13.08 6.16
CA PRO A 102 -4.57 -14.39 5.73
C PRO A 102 -3.54 -15.06 4.83
N GLN A 103 -3.70 -16.36 4.58
CA GLN A 103 -2.87 -17.03 3.57
C GLN A 103 -3.22 -16.50 2.18
N ALA A 104 -2.23 -16.46 1.27
CA ALA A 104 -2.43 -15.98 -0.09
C ALA A 104 -3.52 -16.75 -0.86
N ASP A 105 -3.68 -18.04 -0.57
CA ASP A 105 -4.69 -18.91 -1.19
C ASP A 105 -6.11 -18.68 -0.65
N ASP A 106 -6.27 -17.99 0.49
CA ASP A 106 -7.57 -17.71 1.11
C ASP A 106 -8.25 -16.46 0.54
N VAL A 107 -7.55 -15.72 -0.32
CA VAL A 107 -8.05 -14.48 -0.93
C VAL A 107 -7.97 -14.55 -2.45
N ALA A 108 -8.72 -13.67 -3.12
CA ALA A 108 -8.58 -13.45 -4.55
C ALA A 108 -7.16 -12.96 -4.89
N PRO A 109 -6.67 -13.22 -6.11
CA PRO A 109 -5.31 -12.84 -6.49
C PRO A 109 -5.05 -11.33 -6.30
N VAL A 110 -3.92 -11.00 -5.70
CA VAL A 110 -3.44 -9.60 -5.53
C VAL A 110 -2.46 -9.17 -6.64
N ARG A 111 -2.46 -9.90 -7.76
CA ARG A 111 -1.60 -9.66 -8.94
C ARG A 111 -2.39 -8.97 -10.08
N PRO A 112 -1.72 -8.20 -10.97
CA PRO A 112 -0.28 -7.91 -10.97
C PRO A 112 0.12 -7.04 -9.76
N ALA A 113 1.40 -7.08 -9.38
CA ALA A 113 1.92 -6.16 -8.37
C ALA A 113 1.98 -4.74 -8.96
N LEU A 114 1.86 -3.72 -8.10
CA LEU A 114 2.06 -2.33 -8.52
C LEU A 114 3.52 -2.08 -8.88
N PRO A 115 3.84 -1.12 -9.78
CA PRO A 115 5.15 -1.03 -10.43
C PRO A 115 6.35 -1.04 -9.48
N TRP A 116 6.31 -0.30 -8.37
CA TRP A 116 7.41 -0.25 -7.39
C TRP A 116 7.64 -1.56 -6.62
N THR A 117 6.68 -2.49 -6.63
CA THR A 117 6.82 -3.85 -6.08
C THR A 117 6.88 -4.93 -7.15
N ALA A 118 6.94 -4.56 -8.43
CA ALA A 118 6.84 -5.47 -9.57
C ALA A 118 8.20 -5.81 -10.21
N TRP A 119 9.25 -6.03 -9.42
CA TRP A 119 10.59 -6.38 -9.97
C TRP A 119 10.60 -7.66 -10.82
N ASP A 120 9.63 -8.55 -10.63
CA ASP A 120 9.45 -9.78 -11.41
C ASP A 120 8.46 -9.62 -12.58
N HIS A 121 8.14 -8.39 -12.99
CA HIS A 121 7.25 -8.14 -14.12
C HIS A 121 7.73 -8.86 -15.39
N GLY A 122 6.78 -9.33 -16.21
CA GLY A 122 7.08 -10.09 -17.43
C GLY A 122 7.47 -9.25 -18.64
N GLY A 123 7.67 -7.93 -18.47
CA GLY A 123 8.05 -7.02 -19.54
C GLY A 123 9.51 -7.19 -19.95
N ALA A 124 9.83 -6.87 -21.21
CA ALA A 124 11.20 -6.92 -21.73
C ALA A 124 12.09 -5.78 -21.22
N ALA A 125 11.48 -4.67 -20.80
CA ALA A 125 12.18 -3.53 -20.24
C ALA A 125 12.72 -3.84 -18.83
N LEU A 126 13.72 -3.08 -18.38
CA LEU A 126 14.31 -3.24 -17.06
C LEU A 126 13.35 -2.78 -15.96
N TRP A 127 12.75 -1.62 -16.17
CA TRP A 127 11.80 -1.00 -15.27
C TRP A 127 10.36 -1.31 -15.72
N PRO A 128 9.43 -1.58 -14.78
CA PRO A 128 8.03 -1.77 -15.10
C PRO A 128 7.42 -0.48 -15.66
N GLU A 129 6.33 -0.62 -16.41
CA GLU A 129 5.56 0.53 -16.90
C GLU A 129 5.08 1.35 -15.68
N PRO A 130 5.31 2.66 -15.66
CA PRO A 130 4.93 3.50 -14.53
C PRO A 130 3.40 3.57 -14.45
N ASP A 131 2.87 3.57 -13.24
CA ASP A 131 1.45 3.78 -12.99
C ASP A 131 1.05 5.26 -13.01
N GLU A 132 2.04 6.16 -12.94
CA GLU A 132 1.90 7.59 -13.14
C GLU A 132 2.60 8.10 -14.41
N ALA A 133 2.12 9.23 -14.95
CA ALA A 133 2.68 9.85 -16.15
C ALA A 133 3.98 10.65 -15.91
N VAL A 134 4.69 10.42 -14.80
CA VAL A 134 5.78 11.30 -14.32
C VAL A 134 7.14 10.98 -15.00
N GLY A 135 7.23 9.88 -15.75
CA GLY A 135 8.37 9.58 -16.62
C GLY A 135 8.65 8.09 -16.75
N ASP A 136 9.17 7.67 -17.91
CA ASP A 136 9.62 6.30 -18.12
C ASP A 136 11.08 6.17 -17.64
N LEU A 137 11.30 5.35 -16.59
CA LEU A 137 12.65 5.07 -16.10
C LEU A 137 13.54 4.41 -17.15
N ASN A 138 12.96 3.73 -18.14
CA ASN A 138 13.70 3.16 -19.27
C ASN A 138 14.18 4.23 -20.28
N GLU A 139 13.67 5.47 -20.20
CA GLU A 139 14.17 6.61 -20.99
C GLU A 139 15.28 7.38 -20.25
N LEU A 140 15.47 7.13 -18.95
CA LEU A 140 16.54 7.72 -18.16
C LEU A 140 17.83 6.91 -18.34
N THR A 141 18.96 7.58 -18.56
CA THR A 141 20.25 6.92 -18.87
C THR A 141 21.36 7.09 -17.80
N PRO A 142 21.13 6.96 -16.48
CA PRO A 142 22.22 6.77 -15.54
C PRO A 142 22.61 5.28 -15.45
N ASP A 143 23.66 4.87 -16.18
CA ASP A 143 24.14 3.47 -16.25
C ASP A 143 24.28 2.79 -14.87
N TRP A 144 24.68 3.54 -13.84
CA TRP A 144 24.85 3.02 -12.50
C TRP A 144 23.53 2.57 -11.85
N LEU A 145 22.40 3.21 -12.19
CA LEU A 145 21.08 2.90 -11.63
C LEU A 145 20.55 1.61 -12.23
N ASP A 146 20.68 1.44 -13.55
CA ASP A 146 20.32 0.22 -14.27
C ASP A 146 21.16 -0.98 -13.80
N ASP A 147 22.46 -0.76 -13.57
CA ASP A 147 23.37 -1.74 -12.99
C ASP A 147 22.91 -2.20 -11.59
N VAL A 148 22.48 -1.26 -10.73
CA VAL A 148 21.91 -1.57 -9.41
C VAL A 148 20.60 -2.33 -9.56
N ALA A 149 19.71 -1.90 -10.46
CA ALA A 149 18.42 -2.51 -10.69
C ALA A 149 18.53 -3.94 -11.21
N HIS A 150 19.41 -4.21 -12.18
CA HIS A 150 19.71 -5.56 -12.64
C HIS A 150 20.18 -6.47 -11.50
N ARG A 151 21.12 -5.98 -10.68
CA ARG A 151 21.64 -6.72 -9.53
C ARG A 151 20.60 -6.96 -8.44
N ALA A 152 19.71 -6.01 -8.21
CA ALA A 152 18.60 -6.14 -7.26
C ALA A 152 17.56 -7.14 -7.79
N ARG A 153 17.08 -6.94 -9.02
CA ARG A 153 16.12 -7.82 -9.70
C ARG A 153 16.60 -9.27 -9.74
N ALA A 154 17.86 -9.51 -10.08
CA ALA A 154 18.43 -10.86 -10.09
C ALA A 154 18.40 -11.53 -8.71
N ARG A 155 18.73 -10.78 -7.63
CA ARG A 155 18.68 -11.31 -6.26
C ARG A 155 17.26 -11.57 -5.79
N LEU A 156 16.36 -10.62 -5.99
CA LEU A 156 14.96 -10.73 -5.58
C LEU A 156 14.24 -11.85 -6.36
N CYS A 157 14.47 -11.96 -7.67
CA CYS A 157 13.92 -13.04 -8.50
C CYS A 157 14.57 -14.41 -8.22
N ALA A 158 15.71 -14.49 -7.53
CA ALA A 158 16.32 -15.75 -7.12
C ALA A 158 15.73 -16.30 -5.81
N ASN A 159 14.97 -15.50 -5.07
CA ASN A 159 14.30 -15.96 -3.85
C ASN A 159 13.22 -17.01 -4.18
N ARG A 160 13.14 -18.07 -3.36
CA ARG A 160 12.22 -19.21 -3.51
C ARG A 160 11.41 -19.48 -2.24
N GLU A 161 11.52 -18.61 -1.23
CA GLU A 161 10.71 -18.69 -0.02
C GLU A 161 9.22 -18.52 -0.36
N ALA A 162 8.37 -19.04 0.53
CA ALA A 162 6.93 -18.89 0.38
C ALA A 162 6.53 -17.40 0.41
N GLU A 163 5.56 -17.05 -0.42
CA GLU A 163 4.99 -15.70 -0.42
C GLU A 163 4.02 -15.55 0.75
N VAL A 164 4.09 -14.39 1.41
CA VAL A 164 3.11 -13.93 2.40
C VAL A 164 2.51 -12.62 1.91
N LEU A 165 1.35 -12.25 2.44
CA LEU A 165 0.67 -11.00 2.09
C LEU A 165 1.20 -9.86 2.95
N GLY A 166 1.57 -8.75 2.31
CA GLY A 166 2.04 -7.54 2.96
C GLY A 166 1.49 -6.27 2.30
N HIS A 167 1.81 -5.13 2.90
CA HIS A 167 1.47 -3.80 2.40
C HIS A 167 2.63 -3.24 1.57
N GLY A 168 2.41 -2.94 0.29
CA GLY A 168 3.46 -2.48 -0.64
C GLY A 168 3.99 -1.07 -0.33
N ASP A 169 3.15 -0.20 0.25
CA ASP A 169 3.51 1.18 0.60
C ASP A 169 3.41 1.45 2.10
N PHE A 170 4.21 0.75 2.89
CA PHE A 170 4.18 0.85 4.35
C PHE A 170 4.86 2.14 4.86
N GLU A 171 4.37 3.27 4.37
CA GLU A 171 4.92 4.60 4.52
C GLU A 171 4.29 5.37 5.68
N SER A 172 5.01 6.35 6.23
CA SER A 172 4.47 7.19 7.31
C SER A 172 3.21 7.96 6.91
N GLN A 173 3.07 8.37 5.64
CA GLN A 173 1.85 9.04 5.18
C GLN A 173 0.57 8.20 5.31
N ASN A 174 0.71 6.87 5.26
CA ASN A 174 -0.39 5.93 5.33
C ASN A 174 -0.75 5.53 6.77
N ILE A 175 -0.01 5.99 7.78
CA ILE A 175 -0.19 5.54 9.17
C ILE A 175 -0.44 6.71 10.11
N ARG A 176 -1.47 6.59 10.94
CA ARG A 176 -1.77 7.52 12.04
C ARG A 176 -1.55 6.84 13.38
N TRP A 177 -1.05 7.59 14.34
CA TRP A 177 -0.64 7.11 15.66
C TRP A 177 -1.33 7.88 16.79
N VAL A 178 -1.57 7.21 17.92
CA VAL A 178 -1.96 7.84 19.19
C VAL A 178 -0.97 7.37 20.26
N GLY A 179 -0.08 8.26 20.67
CA GLY A 179 1.07 7.87 21.49
C GLY A 179 1.94 6.87 20.74
N THR A 180 2.20 5.70 21.34
CA THR A 180 3.00 4.62 20.74
C THR A 180 2.18 3.64 19.90
N ASP A 181 0.85 3.70 19.97
CA ASP A 181 -0.03 2.74 19.30
C ASP A 181 -0.47 3.27 17.93
N ALA A 182 -0.41 2.39 16.93
CA ALA A 182 -0.96 2.68 15.62
C ALA A 182 -2.50 2.77 15.72
N LEU A 183 -3.04 3.94 15.39
CA LEU A 183 -4.48 4.16 15.31
C LEU A 183 -5.07 3.49 14.08
N VAL A 184 -4.42 3.68 12.93
CA VAL A 184 -4.90 3.18 11.64
C VAL A 184 -3.80 3.18 10.59
N VAL A 185 -3.75 2.11 9.79
CA VAL A 185 -3.01 1.98 8.53
C VAL A 185 -4.01 2.07 7.38
N HIS A 186 -3.79 3.01 6.48
CA HIS A 186 -4.60 3.29 5.31
C HIS A 186 -3.95 2.72 4.03
N ASP A 187 -4.65 2.92 2.91
CA ASP A 187 -4.15 2.67 1.55
C ASP A 187 -3.79 1.22 1.19
N TRP A 188 -4.75 0.33 1.45
CA TRP A 188 -4.64 -1.11 1.22
C TRP A 188 -4.63 -1.55 -0.25
N ASP A 189 -4.69 -0.64 -1.22
CA ASP A 189 -4.64 -1.02 -2.62
C ASP A 189 -3.24 -1.49 -3.04
N SER A 190 -2.19 -1.26 -2.24
CA SER A 190 -0.83 -1.76 -2.51
C SER A 190 -0.54 -3.14 -1.93
N VAL A 191 -1.56 -3.88 -1.47
CA VAL A 191 -1.36 -5.26 -0.98
C VAL A 191 -0.69 -6.13 -2.04
N VAL A 192 0.35 -6.87 -1.63
CA VAL A 192 1.15 -7.71 -2.53
C VAL A 192 1.54 -9.01 -1.83
N ALA A 193 1.63 -10.10 -2.60
CA ALA A 193 2.14 -11.40 -2.14
C ALA A 193 3.63 -11.53 -2.52
N ARG A 194 4.53 -11.63 -1.54
CA ARG A 194 5.99 -11.68 -1.74
C ARG A 194 6.67 -12.45 -0.60
N PRO A 195 7.91 -12.96 -0.78
CA PRO A 195 8.71 -13.46 0.33
C PRO A 195 8.80 -12.45 1.47
N GLU A 196 8.66 -12.91 2.71
CA GLU A 196 8.66 -12.06 3.91
C GLU A 196 9.87 -11.11 3.96
N CYS A 197 11.08 -11.64 3.71
CA CYS A 197 12.29 -10.84 3.72
C CYS A 197 12.28 -9.71 2.68
N THR A 198 11.56 -9.88 1.57
CA THR A 198 11.42 -8.82 0.56
C THR A 198 10.42 -7.77 0.99
N LEU A 199 9.31 -8.17 1.61
CA LEU A 199 8.34 -7.24 2.20
C LEU A 199 8.96 -6.38 3.30
N VAL A 200 9.77 -6.99 4.17
CA VAL A 200 10.52 -6.26 5.20
C VAL A 200 11.48 -5.26 4.56
N GLY A 201 12.18 -5.64 3.50
CA GLY A 201 13.07 -4.75 2.74
C GLY A 201 12.32 -3.57 2.10
N LEU A 202 11.15 -3.82 1.51
CA LEU A 202 10.28 -2.77 0.96
C LEU A 202 9.84 -1.79 2.05
N ALA A 203 9.29 -2.29 3.15
CA ALA A 203 8.86 -1.47 4.27
C ALA A 203 10.02 -0.64 4.85
N ALA A 204 11.20 -1.24 5.01
CA ALA A 204 12.39 -0.55 5.50
C ALA A 204 12.89 0.55 4.55
N ALA A 205 12.63 0.44 3.24
CA ALA A 205 13.00 1.46 2.27
C ALA A 205 12.07 2.68 2.29
N VAL A 206 10.80 2.50 2.67
CA VAL A 206 9.76 3.53 2.48
C VAL A 206 9.12 4.04 3.79
N PHE A 207 9.36 3.39 4.95
CA PHE A 207 8.69 3.76 6.21
C PHE A 207 8.81 5.24 6.59
N ALA A 208 9.91 5.88 6.20
CA ALA A 208 10.15 7.28 6.50
C ALA A 208 9.26 8.24 5.69
N ALA A 209 8.79 7.82 4.52
CA ALA A 209 8.11 8.66 3.54
C ALA A 209 6.86 9.34 4.10
N THR A 210 6.83 10.67 3.99
CA THR A 210 5.78 11.51 4.59
C THR A 210 4.73 12.00 3.60
N GLY A 211 4.84 11.62 2.32
CA GLY A 211 3.98 12.09 1.22
C GLY A 211 4.50 13.35 0.51
N ALA A 212 5.65 13.90 0.94
CA ALA A 212 6.36 14.92 0.18
C ALA A 212 7.24 14.27 -0.90
N PRO A 213 7.42 14.90 -2.09
CA PRO A 213 8.35 14.41 -3.10
C PRO A 213 9.76 14.21 -2.53
N GLY A 214 10.38 13.07 -2.82
CA GLY A 214 11.73 12.73 -2.33
C GLY A 214 11.81 12.28 -0.87
N ALA A 215 10.69 12.04 -0.17
CA ALA A 215 10.69 11.67 1.24
C ALA A 215 11.21 10.24 1.55
N ALA A 216 11.60 9.45 0.54
CA ALA A 216 12.26 8.16 0.67
C ALA A 216 13.75 8.24 0.27
N THR A 217 14.41 9.38 0.48
CA THR A 217 15.87 9.48 0.31
C THR A 217 16.57 9.01 1.59
N VAL A 218 17.56 8.13 1.44
CA VAL A 218 18.54 7.89 2.50
C VAL A 218 19.37 9.18 2.65
N ALA A 219 19.42 9.75 3.85
CA ALA A 219 20.30 10.90 4.11
C ALA A 219 21.77 10.52 3.87
N ASP A 220 22.54 11.44 3.30
CA ASP A 220 24.00 11.31 3.12
C ASP A 220 24.76 11.09 4.44
#